data_AF-A0A495SBZ2-F1
#
_entry.id   AF-A0A495SBZ2-F1
#
_cell.length_a   1.000
_cell.length_b   1.000
_cell.length_c   1.000
_cell.angle_alpha   90.00
_cell.angle_beta   90.00
_cell.angle_gamma   90.00
#
_symmetry.space_group_name_H-M   'P 1'
#
loop_
_entity.id
_entity.type
_entity.pdbx_description
1 polymer ?
#
loop_
_entity_poly.entity_id
_entity_poly.type
_entity_poly.pdbx_seq_one_letter_code
_entity_poly.pdbx_strand_id
1 'polypeptide(L)'
;MKKLFLSMVVFLTLLSSNACSDSATNQDVVGKENTSNHVAARDFGKTVPVGINEENGTLKVSFILSAQFYEIKPSKENEEYISLIRQAIQNESPIHVFMKLNSNEIVKVEKGTEEDVKYFRSILTKEEKPELNKLTSVLPNVTTLNNMFTQIKNQSCGTSTASSPCITFRYAVDGCYARAHKMRQILVNNGYDCEKQFIYGNLKASTGSCCVSWNYHVAILVSYKNASGVTEKRIIDPSLFPNGPVTETTWRNACVNTSCGTASSSSYANTAGNIYYRSSTGSYLYDNSYINTNCVLTTFSSLSGCSPTPAPSVSHCGGIS
;
A
#
# COMPACT_ATOMS: atom_id res chain seq x y z
N MET A 1 -30.99 -36.24 -70.36
CA MET A 1 -30.74 -37.69 -70.20
C MET A 1 -30.20 -37.96 -68.80
N LYS A 2 -30.86 -38.88 -68.06
CA LYS A 2 -30.48 -39.58 -66.79
C LYS A 2 -30.27 -38.69 -65.53
N LYS A 3 -31.26 -38.50 -64.63
CA LYS A 3 -31.86 -39.35 -63.56
C LYS A 3 -31.01 -39.44 -62.26
N LEU A 4 -31.46 -38.82 -61.15
CA LEU A 4 -31.98 -39.39 -59.86
C LEU A 4 -30.90 -40.05 -58.97
N PHE A 5 -30.73 -39.79 -57.66
CA PHE A 5 -31.61 -39.91 -56.47
C PHE A 5 -31.09 -38.98 -55.32
N LEU A 6 -31.88 -38.23 -54.54
CA LEU A 6 -32.82 -38.56 -53.43
C LEU A 6 -32.17 -39.11 -52.14
N SER A 7 -32.16 -38.35 -51.04
CA SER A 7 -32.96 -38.65 -49.82
C SER A 7 -32.73 -37.65 -48.68
N MET A 8 -33.84 -37.12 -48.15
CA MET A 8 -34.01 -36.50 -46.82
C MET A 8 -33.75 -37.51 -45.69
N VAL A 9 -33.37 -37.02 -44.50
CA VAL A 9 -33.84 -37.55 -43.20
C VAL A 9 -34.03 -36.37 -42.22
N VAL A 10 -35.17 -36.42 -41.54
CA VAL A 10 -35.77 -35.45 -40.62
C VAL A 10 -35.87 -36.08 -39.23
N PHE A 11 -35.66 -35.26 -38.18
CA PHE A 11 -36.07 -35.36 -36.76
C PHE A 11 -35.91 -36.68 -35.98
N LEU A 12 -35.38 -36.58 -34.75
CA LEU A 12 -36.13 -36.92 -33.52
C LEU A 12 -35.35 -36.57 -32.25
N THR A 13 -35.90 -35.64 -31.49
CA THR A 13 -35.63 -35.38 -30.07
C THR A 13 -36.18 -36.51 -29.20
N LEU A 14 -35.38 -37.02 -28.26
CA LEU A 14 -35.86 -37.86 -27.16
C LEU A 14 -35.34 -37.30 -25.82
N LEU A 15 -36.30 -36.89 -25.01
CA LEU A 15 -36.18 -36.65 -23.57
C LEU A 15 -36.09 -37.99 -22.85
N SER A 16 -35.29 -38.06 -21.79
CA SER A 16 -35.41 -39.13 -20.79
C SER A 16 -35.37 -38.53 -19.40
N SER A 17 -36.51 -38.58 -18.72
CA SER A 17 -36.65 -38.51 -17.26
C SER A 17 -37.03 -39.89 -16.74
N ASN A 18 -36.47 -40.26 -15.59
CA ASN A 18 -36.91 -41.23 -14.55
C ASN A 18 -35.66 -41.63 -13.76
N ALA A 19 -35.67 -41.89 -12.46
CA ALA A 19 -36.60 -41.70 -11.36
C ALA A 19 -35.79 -42.04 -10.09
N CYS A 20 -36.22 -41.54 -8.93
CA CYS A 20 -35.69 -41.92 -7.62
C CYS A 20 -35.83 -43.43 -7.37
N SER A 21 -34.86 -44.01 -6.65
CA SER A 21 -35.06 -45.21 -5.85
C SER A 21 -34.39 -45.01 -4.50
N ASP A 22 -35.21 -44.89 -3.46
CA ASP A 22 -34.82 -45.02 -2.07
C ASP A 22 -34.47 -46.48 -1.75
N SER A 23 -33.47 -46.69 -0.91
CA SER A 23 -33.43 -47.84 0.00
C SER A 23 -32.69 -47.43 1.27
N ALA A 24 -33.45 -47.45 2.37
CA ALA A 24 -33.09 -46.99 3.70
C ALA A 24 -32.09 -47.89 4.46
N THR A 25 -31.62 -47.32 5.58
CA THR A 25 -31.13 -47.90 6.85
C THR A 25 -29.62 -47.94 7.11
N ASN A 26 -29.10 -46.99 7.91
CA ASN A 26 -28.91 -47.19 9.36
C ASN A 26 -28.26 -46.00 10.07
N GLN A 27 -28.91 -45.61 11.17
CA GLN A 27 -28.37 -45.18 12.48
C GLN A 27 -27.50 -43.92 12.60
N ASP A 28 -28.12 -42.93 13.25
CA ASP A 28 -27.59 -42.02 14.25
C ASP A 28 -26.13 -42.22 14.67
N VAL A 29 -25.31 -41.22 14.36
CA VAL A 29 -24.42 -40.62 15.36
C VAL A 29 -24.59 -39.11 15.26
N VAL A 30 -25.28 -38.55 16.25
CA VAL A 30 -25.25 -37.13 16.61
C VAL A 30 -23.81 -36.80 16.98
N GLY A 31 -23.02 -36.46 15.97
CA GLY A 31 -21.72 -35.82 16.14
C GLY A 31 -21.97 -34.35 16.44
N LYS A 32 -21.66 -33.94 17.67
CA LYS A 32 -21.57 -32.54 18.07
C LYS A 32 -20.70 -31.78 17.05
N GLU A 33 -21.35 -31.07 16.14
CA GLU A 33 -20.71 -29.93 15.49
C GLU A 33 -20.42 -28.93 16.61
N ASN A 34 -19.15 -28.91 17.04
CA ASN A 34 -18.60 -27.74 17.68
C ASN A 34 -18.79 -26.60 16.68
N THR A 35 -19.80 -25.77 16.92
CA THR A 35 -19.99 -24.46 16.33
C THR A 35 -18.82 -23.57 16.74
N SER A 36 -17.64 -23.84 16.18
CA SER A 36 -16.61 -22.81 16.09
C SER A 36 -17.18 -21.76 15.16
N ASN A 37 -17.43 -20.57 15.67
CA ASN A 37 -17.75 -19.41 14.86
C ASN A 37 -16.62 -19.18 13.86
N HIS A 38 -16.69 -19.79 12.67
CA HIS A 38 -15.74 -19.53 11.61
C HIS A 38 -15.98 -18.11 11.11
N VAL A 39 -15.28 -17.16 11.72
CA VAL A 39 -15.20 -15.80 11.19
C VAL A 39 -14.60 -15.93 9.80
N ALA A 40 -15.38 -15.62 8.77
CA ALA A 40 -14.90 -15.62 7.41
C ALA A 40 -13.70 -14.67 7.29
N ALA A 41 -12.54 -15.24 6.98
CA ALA A 41 -11.26 -14.54 6.96
C ALA A 41 -10.72 -14.46 5.54
N ARG A 42 -10.16 -13.31 5.19
CA ARG A 42 -9.35 -13.09 3.99
C ARG A 42 -7.89 -13.31 4.34
N ASP A 43 -7.21 -14.07 3.51
CA ASP A 43 -5.75 -14.12 3.53
C ASP A 43 -5.17 -12.75 3.09
N PHE A 44 -4.47 -12.07 3.99
CA PHE A 44 -3.74 -10.82 3.66
C PHE A 44 -2.38 -11.11 3.02
N GLY A 45 -1.82 -12.28 3.31
CA GLY A 45 -0.48 -12.68 2.95
C GLY A 45 0.54 -12.43 4.04
N LYS A 46 1.81 -12.51 3.64
CA LYS A 46 2.96 -12.42 4.51
C LYS A 46 3.52 -11.01 4.53
N THR A 47 3.87 -10.51 5.70
CA THR A 47 4.38 -9.16 5.88
C THR A 47 5.24 -9.05 7.14
N VAL A 48 5.90 -7.90 7.33
CA VAL A 48 6.68 -7.58 8.53
C VAL A 48 5.97 -6.47 9.30
N PRO A 49 5.56 -6.69 10.56
CA PRO A 49 5.01 -5.64 11.40
C PRO A 49 6.12 -4.70 11.88
N VAL A 50 5.82 -3.40 11.88
CA VAL A 50 6.77 -2.33 12.22
C VAL A 50 6.33 -1.47 13.41
N GLY A 51 5.16 -1.75 13.96
CA GLY A 51 4.64 -1.07 15.13
C GLY A 51 3.35 -1.69 15.66
N ILE A 52 3.14 -1.57 16.96
CA ILE A 52 1.90 -1.89 17.64
C ILE A 52 1.68 -0.90 18.78
N ASN A 53 0.54 -0.22 18.80
CA ASN A 53 0.19 0.77 19.82
C ASN A 53 -1.26 0.59 20.24
N GLU A 54 -1.58 0.89 21.50
CA GLU A 54 -2.96 0.90 21.97
C GLU A 54 -3.61 2.27 21.74
N GLU A 55 -4.80 2.27 21.15
CA GLU A 55 -5.63 3.46 20.98
C GLU A 55 -7.10 3.08 21.22
N ASN A 56 -7.75 3.73 22.17
CA ASN A 56 -9.17 3.52 22.51
C ASN A 56 -9.52 2.03 22.79
N GLY A 57 -8.66 1.31 23.51
CA GLY A 57 -8.89 -0.09 23.89
C GLY A 57 -8.73 -1.10 22.74
N THR A 58 -8.19 -0.68 21.58
CA THR A 58 -7.84 -1.55 20.46
C THR A 58 -6.35 -1.41 20.14
N LEU A 59 -5.70 -2.50 19.74
CA LEU A 59 -4.30 -2.46 19.32
C LEU A 59 -4.23 -2.15 17.82
N LYS A 60 -3.60 -1.02 17.49
CA LYS A 60 -3.27 -0.59 16.13
C LYS A 60 -1.94 -1.20 15.73
N VAL A 61 -1.93 -1.99 14.67
CA VAL A 61 -0.76 -2.65 14.10
C VAL A 61 -0.41 -1.98 12.77
N SER A 62 0.88 -1.74 12.54
CA SER A 62 1.39 -1.26 11.25
C SER A 62 2.30 -2.29 10.61
N PHE A 63 2.26 -2.37 9.28
CA PHE A 63 3.08 -3.27 8.48
C PHE A 63 4.02 -2.47 7.57
N ILE A 64 5.09 -3.11 7.10
CA ILE A 64 5.93 -2.53 6.05
C ILE A 64 5.10 -2.12 4.84
N LEU A 65 5.55 -1.07 4.15
CA LEU A 65 4.99 -0.52 2.92
C LEU A 65 3.59 0.10 3.05
N SER A 66 2.59 -0.60 3.59
CA SER A 66 1.24 -0.04 3.76
C SER A 66 1.24 1.11 4.78
N ALA A 67 0.66 2.25 4.40
CA ALA A 67 0.48 3.37 5.32
C ALA A 67 -0.71 3.14 6.29
N GLN A 68 -1.56 2.16 6.02
CA GLN A 68 -2.78 1.91 6.81
C GLN A 68 -2.46 1.37 8.21
N PHE A 69 -3.39 1.58 9.13
CA PHE A 69 -3.43 0.84 10.40
C PHE A 69 -4.35 -0.38 10.28
N TYR A 70 -3.91 -1.46 10.91
CA TYR A 70 -4.68 -2.69 11.13
C TYR A 70 -5.03 -2.79 12.61
N GLU A 71 -6.04 -3.57 12.94
CA GLU A 71 -6.58 -3.60 14.31
C GLU A 71 -6.64 -5.04 14.84
N ILE A 72 -6.21 -5.25 16.07
CA ILE A 72 -6.45 -6.50 16.79
C ILE A 72 -6.99 -6.19 18.19
N LYS A 73 -8.05 -6.90 18.59
CA LYS A 73 -8.66 -6.69 19.91
C LYS A 73 -7.80 -7.36 21.00
N PRO A 74 -7.49 -6.67 22.11
CA PRO A 74 -6.79 -7.27 23.25
C PRO A 74 -7.74 -8.19 24.02
N SER A 75 -7.92 -9.41 23.53
CA SER A 75 -8.71 -10.46 24.17
C SER A 75 -7.84 -11.67 24.49
N LYS A 76 -8.32 -12.54 25.39
CA LYS A 76 -7.66 -13.81 25.72
C LYS A 76 -7.46 -14.70 24.49
N GLU A 77 -8.39 -14.65 23.54
CA GLU A 77 -8.33 -15.41 22.28
C GLU A 77 -7.22 -14.92 21.34
N ASN A 78 -6.85 -13.64 21.44
CA ASN A 78 -5.84 -13.01 20.58
C ASN A 78 -4.47 -12.88 21.25
N GLU A 79 -4.30 -13.36 22.49
CA GLU A 79 -3.08 -13.14 23.27
C GLU A 79 -1.83 -13.72 22.58
N GLU A 80 -1.95 -14.93 22.01
CA GLU A 80 -0.87 -15.56 21.25
C GLU A 80 -0.56 -14.79 19.96
N TYR A 81 -1.58 -14.32 19.23
CA TYR A 81 -1.39 -13.52 18.02
C TYR A 81 -0.70 -12.19 18.33
N ILE A 82 -1.11 -11.51 19.41
CA ILE A 82 -0.50 -10.25 19.86
C ILE A 82 0.96 -10.48 20.26
N SER A 83 1.25 -11.60 20.94
CA SER A 83 2.62 -11.99 21.29
C SER A 83 3.49 -12.19 20.04
N LEU A 84 2.98 -12.93 19.04
CA LEU A 84 3.67 -13.12 17.75
C LEU A 84 3.94 -11.78 17.05
N ILE A 85 2.97 -10.87 17.01
CA ILE A 85 3.15 -9.54 16.41
C ILE A 85 4.25 -8.76 17.13
N ARG A 86 4.23 -8.73 18.47
CA ARG A 86 5.23 -8.00 19.27
C ARG A 86 6.64 -8.57 19.07
N GLN A 87 6.78 -9.89 19.08
CA GLN A 87 8.05 -10.54 18.81
C GLN A 87 8.54 -10.26 17.38
N ALA A 88 7.64 -10.27 16.41
CA ALA A 88 7.96 -9.96 15.02
C ALA A 88 8.40 -8.51 14.81
N ILE A 89 7.82 -7.55 15.52
CA ILE A 89 8.26 -6.15 15.53
C ILE A 89 9.68 -6.02 16.08
N GLN A 90 9.97 -6.68 17.21
CA GLN A 90 11.30 -6.63 17.83
C GLN A 90 12.39 -7.20 16.92
N ASN A 91 12.06 -8.26 16.19
CA ASN A 91 13.02 -8.99 15.35
C ASN A 91 13.02 -8.55 13.87
N GLU A 92 12.14 -7.61 13.49
CA GLU A 92 11.85 -7.26 12.09
C GLU A 92 11.62 -8.52 11.21
N SER A 93 10.83 -9.48 11.74
CA SER A 93 10.61 -10.78 11.12
C SER A 93 9.20 -10.94 10.54
N PRO A 94 9.02 -11.75 9.49
CA PRO A 94 7.72 -11.89 8.85
C PRO A 94 6.73 -12.74 9.66
N ILE A 95 5.45 -12.41 9.47
CA ILE A 95 4.28 -13.17 9.91
C ILE A 95 3.28 -13.30 8.76
N HIS A 96 2.37 -14.28 8.85
CA HIS A 96 1.25 -14.42 7.93
C HIS A 96 -0.02 -13.93 8.63
N VAL A 97 -0.71 -12.98 8.00
CA VAL A 97 -1.86 -12.29 8.59
C VAL A 97 -3.14 -12.70 7.89
N PHE A 98 -4.19 -12.93 8.67
CA PHE A 98 -5.55 -13.11 8.16
C PHE A 98 -6.45 -12.03 8.74
N MET A 99 -7.27 -11.44 7.87
CA MET A 99 -8.14 -10.33 8.21
C MET A 99 -9.60 -10.74 8.12
N LYS A 100 -10.45 -10.13 8.92
CA LYS A 100 -11.89 -10.20 8.71
C LYS A 100 -12.25 -9.61 7.35
N LEU A 101 -13.20 -10.22 6.65
CA LEU A 101 -13.65 -9.73 5.35
C LEU A 101 -14.06 -8.24 5.40
N ASN A 102 -13.62 -7.47 4.41
CA ASN A 102 -13.92 -6.03 4.23
C ASN A 102 -13.59 -5.15 5.45
N SER A 103 -12.60 -5.52 6.25
CA SER A 103 -12.18 -4.80 7.46
C SER A 103 -10.66 -4.78 7.57
N ASN A 104 -10.11 -3.89 8.39
CA ASN A 104 -8.70 -3.89 8.83
C ASN A 104 -8.47 -4.71 10.11
N GLU A 105 -9.50 -5.43 10.60
CA GLU A 105 -9.44 -6.27 11.79
C GLU A 105 -8.69 -7.58 11.49
N ILE A 106 -7.58 -7.81 12.20
CA ILE A 106 -6.79 -9.03 12.21
C ILE A 106 -7.52 -10.07 13.07
N VAL A 107 -7.72 -11.26 12.51
CA VAL A 107 -8.43 -12.37 13.18
C VAL A 107 -7.55 -13.59 13.42
N LYS A 108 -6.40 -13.68 12.73
CA LYS A 108 -5.40 -14.74 12.93
C LYS A 108 -4.02 -14.26 12.50
N VAL A 109 -3.01 -14.73 13.22
CA VAL A 109 -1.60 -14.55 12.86
C VAL A 109 -0.89 -15.89 12.96
N GLU A 110 -0.08 -16.20 11.95
CA GLU A 110 0.81 -17.35 11.95
C GLU A 110 2.27 -16.91 11.82
N LYS A 111 3.19 -17.73 12.32
CA LYS A 111 4.62 -17.48 12.22
C LYS A 111 5.08 -17.63 10.76
N GLY A 112 5.96 -16.74 10.29
CA GLY A 112 6.62 -16.91 9.00
C GLY A 112 7.52 -18.14 8.96
N THR A 113 7.63 -18.75 7.78
CA THR A 113 8.56 -19.88 7.51
C THR A 113 10.02 -19.39 7.44
N GLU A 114 10.98 -20.31 7.44
CA GLU A 114 12.40 -19.96 7.29
C GLU A 114 12.68 -19.34 5.92
N GLU A 115 11.99 -19.81 4.88
CA GLU A 115 12.02 -19.26 3.53
C GLU A 115 11.50 -17.82 3.51
N ASP A 116 10.44 -17.53 4.27
CA ASP A 116 9.92 -16.16 4.41
C ASP A 116 10.93 -15.25 5.09
N VAL A 117 11.55 -15.72 6.17
CA VAL A 117 12.60 -14.96 6.88
C VAL A 117 13.74 -14.64 5.93
N LYS A 118 14.19 -15.62 5.13
CA LYS A 118 15.26 -15.43 4.13
C LYS A 118 14.85 -14.42 3.06
N TYR A 119 13.62 -14.55 2.54
CA TYR A 119 13.08 -13.64 1.53
C TYR A 119 13.01 -12.19 2.07
N PHE A 120 12.36 -11.97 3.21
CA PHE A 120 12.19 -10.63 3.76
C PHE A 120 13.52 -9.97 4.15
N ARG A 121 14.50 -10.72 4.67
CA ARG A 121 15.85 -10.19 4.89
C ARG A 121 16.57 -9.76 3.60
N SER A 122 16.26 -10.43 2.48
CA SER A 122 16.90 -10.10 1.20
C SER A 122 16.35 -8.82 0.58
N ILE A 123 15.07 -8.50 0.81
CA ILE A 123 14.42 -7.30 0.24
C ILE A 123 14.42 -6.12 1.22
N LEU A 124 14.24 -6.36 2.53
CA LEU A 124 14.24 -5.37 3.59
C LEU A 124 15.62 -5.32 4.23
N THR A 125 16.49 -4.49 3.66
CA THR A 125 17.93 -4.48 3.96
C THR A 125 18.36 -3.20 4.65
N LYS A 126 19.43 -3.26 5.45
CA LYS A 126 20.10 -2.06 5.99
C LYS A 126 21.17 -1.51 5.05
N GLU A 127 21.46 -2.23 3.96
CA GLU A 127 22.47 -1.83 2.99
C GLU A 127 21.91 -0.78 2.04
N GLU A 128 22.62 0.35 1.93
CA GLU A 128 22.29 1.35 0.93
C GLU A 128 22.80 0.91 -0.45
N LYS A 129 21.87 0.72 -1.38
CA LYS A 129 22.20 0.46 -2.78
C LYS A 129 22.46 1.80 -3.49
N PRO A 130 23.68 2.04 -4.02
CA PRO A 130 24.00 3.29 -4.68
C PRO A 130 23.23 3.43 -5.99
N GLU A 131 22.91 4.66 -6.36
CA GLU A 131 22.33 4.94 -7.66
C GLU A 131 23.41 4.97 -8.75
N LEU A 132 23.16 4.22 -9.83
CA LEU A 132 24.12 4.06 -10.92
C LEU A 132 24.14 5.25 -11.89
N ASN A 133 23.08 6.06 -11.91
CA ASN A 133 22.96 7.21 -12.80
C ASN A 133 23.46 8.48 -12.11
N LYS A 134 24.39 9.19 -12.75
CA LYS A 134 24.89 10.48 -12.26
C LYS A 134 23.87 11.60 -12.52
N LEU A 135 22.89 11.72 -11.63
CA LEU A 135 21.84 12.74 -11.69
C LEU A 135 22.22 13.99 -10.87
N THR A 136 21.61 15.12 -11.20
CA THR A 136 21.83 16.37 -10.46
C THR A 136 20.88 16.43 -9.25
N SER A 137 21.44 16.47 -8.03
CA SER A 137 20.64 16.46 -6.79
C SER A 137 20.10 17.82 -6.36
N VAL A 138 20.51 18.93 -7.00
CA VAL A 138 20.09 20.30 -6.66
C VAL A 138 19.56 21.01 -7.91
N LEU A 139 18.28 21.37 -7.91
CA LEU A 139 17.67 22.15 -8.99
C LEU A 139 18.31 23.55 -9.07
N PRO A 140 18.48 24.12 -10.27
CA PRO A 140 19.24 25.35 -10.46
C PRO A 140 18.52 26.61 -9.97
N ASN A 141 17.20 26.61 -9.81
CA ASN A 141 16.41 27.77 -9.37
C ASN A 141 14.97 27.39 -8.99
N VAL A 142 14.24 28.34 -8.39
CA VAL A 142 12.81 28.22 -8.05
C VAL A 142 11.91 27.99 -9.27
N THR A 143 12.25 28.55 -10.43
CA THR A 143 11.48 28.34 -11.68
C THR A 143 11.49 26.86 -12.07
N THR A 144 12.66 26.21 -11.97
CA THR A 144 12.79 24.78 -12.27
C THR A 144 12.03 23.93 -11.26
N LEU A 145 12.05 24.29 -9.97
CA LEU A 145 11.22 23.65 -8.94
C LEU A 145 9.72 23.73 -9.27
N ASN A 146 9.23 24.91 -9.67
CA ASN A 146 7.83 25.10 -10.05
C ASN A 146 7.45 24.34 -11.33
N ASN A 147 8.38 24.23 -12.28
CA ASN A 147 8.19 23.40 -13.47
C ASN A 147 8.09 21.92 -13.12
N MET A 148 8.95 21.41 -12.22
CA MET A 148 8.86 20.02 -11.74
C MET A 148 7.53 19.76 -11.02
N PHE A 149 7.11 20.68 -10.14
CA PHE A 149 5.80 20.61 -9.49
C PHE A 149 4.66 20.51 -10.51
N THR A 150 4.69 21.37 -11.54
CA THR A 150 3.67 21.39 -12.60
C THR A 150 3.65 20.09 -13.40
N GLN A 151 4.82 19.57 -13.80
CA GLN A 151 4.91 18.28 -14.50
C GLN A 151 4.35 17.13 -13.65
N ILE A 152 4.68 17.09 -12.36
CA ILE A 152 4.15 16.10 -11.41
C ILE A 152 2.63 16.23 -11.29
N LYS A 153 2.12 17.44 -11.08
CA LYS A 153 0.68 17.69 -10.94
C LYS A 153 -0.07 17.33 -12.22
N ASN A 154 0.51 17.55 -13.39
CA ASN A 154 -0.09 17.15 -14.67
C ASN A 154 -0.22 15.63 -14.83
N GLN A 155 0.52 14.83 -14.05
CA GLN A 155 0.35 13.37 -14.01
C GLN A 155 -0.70 12.91 -13.00
N SER A 156 -1.45 13.80 -12.35
CA SER A 156 -2.50 13.42 -11.40
C SER A 156 -3.63 12.63 -12.06
N CYS A 157 -4.07 11.54 -11.43
CA CYS A 157 -5.26 10.82 -11.89
C CYS A 157 -6.49 11.73 -11.89
N GLY A 158 -7.29 11.66 -12.96
CA GLY A 158 -8.46 12.52 -13.16
C GLY A 158 -8.20 13.79 -13.98
N THR A 159 -6.96 14.06 -14.40
CA THR A 159 -6.66 15.10 -15.39
C THR A 159 -6.61 14.53 -16.80
N SER A 160 -6.85 15.36 -17.81
CA SER A 160 -6.70 15.00 -19.22
C SER A 160 -5.24 14.94 -19.69
N THR A 161 -4.30 15.42 -18.88
CA THR A 161 -2.87 15.52 -19.20
C THR A 161 -2.04 14.33 -18.73
N ALA A 162 -2.59 13.48 -17.86
CA ALA A 162 -1.87 12.37 -17.28
C ALA A 162 -1.74 11.19 -18.26
N SER A 163 -0.55 10.59 -18.28
CA SER A 163 -0.29 9.32 -18.96
C SER A 163 -0.43 8.15 -17.97
N SER A 164 -0.69 6.94 -18.49
CA SER A 164 -0.83 5.75 -17.65
C SER A 164 0.54 5.17 -17.22
N PRO A 165 0.71 4.74 -15.96
CA PRO A 165 -0.22 4.96 -14.85
C PRO A 165 -0.11 6.40 -14.31
N CYS A 166 -1.26 7.03 -14.12
CA CYS A 166 -1.35 8.34 -13.48
C CYS A 166 -1.02 8.25 -11.97
N ILE A 167 -0.65 9.37 -11.36
CA ILE A 167 -0.35 9.45 -9.93
C ILE A 167 -1.65 9.66 -9.14
N THR A 168 -1.92 8.75 -8.22
CA THR A 168 -3.20 8.65 -7.48
C THR A 168 -3.29 9.65 -6.32
N PHE A 169 -2.88 10.90 -6.50
CA PHE A 169 -2.93 11.93 -5.45
C PHE A 169 -4.32 12.13 -4.85
N ARG A 170 -5.37 11.96 -5.66
CA ARG A 170 -6.77 12.09 -5.24
C ARG A 170 -7.26 10.96 -4.33
N TYR A 171 -6.47 9.90 -4.11
CA TYR A 171 -6.78 8.78 -3.22
C TYR A 171 -5.74 8.72 -2.10
N ALA A 172 -6.13 9.19 -0.92
CA ALA A 172 -5.21 9.45 0.19
C ALA A 172 -5.07 8.25 1.15
N VAL A 173 -5.89 7.19 1.01
CA VAL A 173 -5.94 6.10 1.98
C VAL A 173 -4.60 5.37 2.13
N ASP A 174 -3.93 5.07 1.01
CA ASP A 174 -2.66 4.34 0.98
C ASP A 174 -1.86 4.67 -0.30
N GLY A 175 -0.71 4.03 -0.52
CA GLY A 175 0.08 4.13 -1.76
C GLY A 175 1.01 5.34 -1.82
N CYS A 176 1.29 6.00 -0.69
CA CYS A 176 2.18 7.17 -0.63
C CYS A 176 3.59 6.87 -1.17
N TYR A 177 4.10 5.68 -0.88
CA TYR A 177 5.37 5.15 -1.39
C TYR A 177 5.41 5.12 -2.93
N ALA A 178 4.37 4.59 -3.58
CA ALA A 178 4.26 4.54 -5.04
C ALA A 178 4.13 5.94 -5.64
N ARG A 179 3.31 6.81 -5.04
CA ARG A 179 3.20 8.21 -5.49
C ARG A 179 4.54 8.92 -5.42
N ALA A 180 5.24 8.84 -4.29
CA ALA A 180 6.54 9.48 -4.10
C ALA A 180 7.60 8.93 -5.07
N HIS A 181 7.60 7.63 -5.33
CA HIS A 181 8.55 7.03 -6.27
C HIS A 181 8.24 7.46 -7.72
N LYS A 182 6.97 7.56 -8.11
CA LYS A 182 6.57 8.10 -9.41
C LYS A 182 6.88 9.59 -9.58
N MET A 183 6.72 10.40 -8.52
CA MET A 183 7.16 11.79 -8.52
C MET A 183 8.66 11.91 -8.77
N ARG A 184 9.47 11.05 -8.11
CA ARG A 184 10.90 10.97 -8.36
C ARG A 184 11.21 10.57 -9.81
N GLN A 185 10.49 9.61 -10.40
CA GLN A 185 10.70 9.23 -11.80
C GLN A 185 10.61 10.44 -12.75
N ILE A 186 9.68 11.36 -12.48
CA ILE A 186 9.52 12.58 -13.27
C ILE A 186 10.76 13.48 -13.14
N LEU A 187 11.36 13.62 -11.94
CA LEU A 187 12.63 14.33 -11.77
C LEU A 187 13.77 13.64 -12.51
N VAL A 188 13.87 12.31 -12.39
CA VAL A 188 14.91 11.50 -13.05
C VAL A 188 14.85 11.67 -14.57
N ASN A 189 13.65 11.67 -15.15
CA ASN A 189 13.43 11.91 -16.57
C ASN A 189 13.85 13.33 -17.02
N ASN A 190 13.98 14.27 -16.09
CA ASN A 190 14.49 15.62 -16.32
C ASN A 190 15.98 15.78 -15.92
N GLY A 191 16.69 14.69 -15.60
CA GLY A 191 18.11 14.70 -15.23
C GLY A 191 18.39 15.04 -13.77
N TYR A 192 17.37 15.01 -12.91
CA TYR A 192 17.47 15.36 -11.49
C TYR A 192 17.17 14.17 -10.59
N ASP A 193 17.73 14.19 -9.39
CA ASP A 193 17.29 13.33 -8.29
C ASP A 193 16.87 14.16 -7.08
N CYS A 194 16.24 13.52 -6.12
CA CYS A 194 15.76 14.13 -4.90
C CYS A 194 15.96 13.20 -3.70
N GLU A 195 15.72 13.73 -2.51
CA GLU A 195 15.58 12.90 -1.32
C GLU A 195 14.11 12.43 -1.18
N LYS A 196 13.86 11.53 -0.23
CA LYS A 196 12.54 11.25 0.31
C LYS A 196 12.52 11.68 1.77
N GLN A 197 11.40 12.21 2.24
CA GLN A 197 11.16 12.39 3.67
C GLN A 197 10.05 11.45 4.12
N PHE A 198 10.40 10.53 5.02
CA PHE A 198 9.47 9.66 5.71
C PHE A 198 9.12 10.28 7.07
N ILE A 199 7.84 10.39 7.40
CA ILE A 199 7.35 10.75 8.74
C ILE A 199 6.55 9.57 9.30
N TYR A 200 6.72 9.27 10.58
CA TYR A 200 6.07 8.15 11.26
C TYR A 200 5.29 8.65 12.48
N GLY A 201 4.22 7.96 12.87
CA GLY A 201 3.46 8.28 14.07
C GLY A 201 2.01 7.81 14.01
N ASN A 202 1.17 8.39 14.88
CA ASN A 202 -0.28 8.34 14.70
C ASN A 202 -0.68 9.51 13.81
N LEU A 203 -0.55 9.34 12.50
CA LEU A 203 -0.75 10.43 11.55
C LEU A 203 -2.21 10.49 11.13
N LYS A 204 -2.75 11.71 11.01
CA LYS A 204 -4.07 11.96 10.44
C LYS A 204 -4.00 13.17 9.54
N ALA A 205 -4.56 13.06 8.35
CA ALA A 205 -4.59 14.14 7.38
C ALA A 205 -5.99 14.34 6.82
N SER A 206 -6.29 15.59 6.45
CA SER A 206 -7.53 15.97 5.80
C SER A 206 -7.27 16.25 4.33
N THR A 207 -8.14 15.71 3.47
CA THR A 207 -8.20 16.05 2.04
C THR A 207 -9.04 17.31 1.78
N GLY A 208 -9.55 17.95 2.84
CA GLY A 208 -10.55 19.01 2.78
C GLY A 208 -11.98 18.49 2.88
N SER A 209 -12.25 17.27 2.39
CA SER A 209 -13.59 16.65 2.43
C SER A 209 -13.69 15.44 3.36
N CYS A 210 -12.57 14.77 3.64
CA CYS A 210 -12.54 13.59 4.50
C CYS A 210 -11.15 13.41 5.13
N CYS A 211 -11.10 12.63 6.20
CA CYS A 211 -9.89 12.32 6.94
C CYS A 211 -9.37 10.92 6.61
N VAL A 212 -8.05 10.76 6.65
CA VAL A 212 -7.34 9.48 6.57
C VAL A 212 -6.40 9.34 7.75
N SER A 213 -6.09 8.10 8.12
CA SER A 213 -5.14 7.78 9.21
C SER A 213 -4.01 6.93 8.67
N TRP A 214 -2.78 7.28 9.05
CA TRP A 214 -1.57 6.61 8.59
C TRP A 214 -0.61 6.30 9.72
N ASN A 215 0.12 5.19 9.60
CA ASN A 215 1.25 4.88 10.47
C ASN A 215 2.53 5.61 10.04
N TYR A 216 2.61 5.96 8.75
CA TYR A 216 3.67 6.77 8.17
C TYR A 216 3.19 7.46 6.89
N HIS A 217 3.88 8.52 6.47
CA HIS A 217 3.69 9.13 5.16
C HIS A 217 5.04 9.46 4.51
N VAL A 218 5.06 9.55 3.18
CA VAL A 218 6.28 9.87 2.41
C VAL A 218 5.98 10.74 1.21
N ALA A 219 6.88 11.69 0.96
CA ALA A 219 6.91 12.53 -0.23
C ALA A 219 8.36 12.78 -0.69
N ILE A 220 8.53 13.37 -1.88
CA ILE A 220 9.86 13.77 -2.35
C ILE A 220 10.29 15.09 -1.70
N LEU A 221 11.57 15.15 -1.31
CA LEU A 221 12.22 16.32 -0.74
C LEU A 221 13.24 16.84 -1.76
N VAL A 222 12.94 17.98 -2.36
CA VAL A 222 13.68 18.52 -3.50
C VAL A 222 14.57 19.67 -3.05
N SER A 223 15.87 19.53 -3.30
CA SER A 223 16.85 20.60 -3.11
C SER A 223 16.87 21.53 -4.32
N TYR A 224 16.91 22.84 -4.11
CA TYR A 224 16.97 23.85 -5.17
C TYR A 224 17.76 25.08 -4.73
N LYS A 225 18.31 25.84 -5.67
CA LYS A 225 18.91 27.15 -5.38
C LYS A 225 17.84 28.24 -5.32
N ASN A 226 17.85 29.05 -4.25
CA ASN A 226 17.01 30.24 -4.16
C ASN A 226 17.61 31.42 -4.97
N ALA A 227 16.95 32.59 -4.94
CA ALA A 227 17.39 33.78 -5.68
C ALA A 227 18.81 34.26 -5.30
N SER A 228 19.27 33.95 -4.09
CA SER A 228 20.61 34.28 -3.59
C SER A 228 21.64 33.16 -3.82
N GLY A 229 21.29 32.08 -4.54
CA GLY A 229 22.17 30.94 -4.79
C GLY A 229 22.36 29.99 -3.60
N VAL A 230 21.60 30.18 -2.52
CA VAL A 230 21.61 29.29 -1.34
C VAL A 230 20.74 28.07 -1.62
N THR A 231 21.21 26.89 -1.23
CA THR A 231 20.42 25.66 -1.37
C THR A 231 19.33 25.62 -0.29
N GLU A 232 18.09 25.47 -0.71
CA GLU A 232 16.93 25.22 0.15
C GLU A 232 16.25 23.91 -0.24
N LYS A 233 15.39 23.39 0.63
CA LYS A 233 14.59 22.20 0.36
C LYS A 233 13.09 22.46 0.45
N ARG A 234 12.31 21.79 -0.38
CA ARG A 234 10.83 21.79 -0.35
C ARG A 234 10.27 20.40 -0.60
N ILE A 235 9.17 20.09 0.06
CA ILE A 235 8.37 18.90 -0.23
C ILE A 235 7.47 19.18 -1.42
N ILE A 236 7.38 18.23 -2.35
CA ILE A 236 6.32 18.17 -3.35
C ILE A 236 5.40 17.00 -3.00
N ASP A 237 4.16 17.32 -2.63
CA ASP A 237 3.11 16.34 -2.35
C ASP A 237 1.72 16.90 -2.71
N PRO A 238 1.29 16.76 -3.97
CA PRO A 238 -0.04 17.19 -4.40
C PRO A 238 -1.22 16.48 -3.70
N SER A 239 -1.00 15.39 -2.96
CA SER A 239 -2.09 14.76 -2.19
C SER A 239 -2.50 15.57 -0.96
N LEU A 240 -1.60 16.44 -0.46
CA LEU A 240 -1.86 17.36 0.66
C LEU A 240 -1.80 18.83 0.23
N PHE A 241 -0.91 19.17 -0.71
CA PHE A 241 -0.64 20.54 -1.15
C PHE A 241 -0.74 20.65 -2.68
N PRO A 242 -1.96 20.72 -3.22
CA PRO A 242 -2.19 20.74 -4.67
C PRO A 242 -1.71 22.03 -5.36
N ASN A 243 -1.29 23.05 -4.60
CA ASN A 243 -1.01 24.39 -5.13
C ASN A 243 0.48 24.75 -5.19
N GLY A 244 1.38 23.91 -4.69
CA GLY A 244 2.81 24.14 -4.86
C GLY A 244 3.68 23.36 -3.88
N PRO A 245 5.02 23.45 -4.06
CA PRO A 245 5.98 22.94 -3.08
C PRO A 245 5.85 23.67 -1.73
N VAL A 246 6.02 22.95 -0.63
CA VAL A 246 5.93 23.51 0.73
C VAL A 246 7.17 23.18 1.57
N THR A 247 7.33 23.83 2.72
CA THR A 247 8.40 23.47 3.65
C THR A 247 8.13 22.10 4.27
N GLU A 248 9.19 21.42 4.69
CA GLU A 248 9.08 20.13 5.40
C GLU A 248 8.21 20.24 6.65
N THR A 249 8.36 21.33 7.42
CA THR A 249 7.56 21.59 8.62
C THR A 249 6.08 21.76 8.28
N THR A 250 5.75 22.52 7.24
CA THR A 250 4.36 22.67 6.77
C THR A 250 3.76 21.32 6.39
N TRP A 251 4.53 20.49 5.66
CA TRP A 251 4.07 19.17 5.25
C TRP A 251 3.86 18.21 6.42
N ARG A 252 4.82 18.12 7.34
CA ARG A 252 4.70 17.28 8.55
C ARG A 252 3.53 17.70 9.43
N ASN A 253 3.28 19.01 9.57
CA ASN A 253 2.12 19.51 10.32
C ASN A 253 0.78 19.11 9.70
N ALA A 254 0.68 19.04 8.37
CA ALA A 254 -0.52 18.54 7.71
C ALA A 254 -0.76 17.03 7.92
N CYS A 255 0.29 16.26 8.25
CA CYS A 255 0.20 14.84 8.59
C CYS A 255 -0.28 14.60 10.04
N VAL A 256 -0.35 15.63 10.87
CA VAL A 256 -0.81 15.55 12.27
C VAL A 256 -2.02 16.45 12.51
N ASN A 257 -2.95 16.44 11.56
CA ASN A 257 -4.14 17.28 11.60
C ASN A 257 -5.12 16.80 12.68
N THR A 258 -5.14 17.51 13.81
CA THR A 258 -5.98 17.18 14.97
C THR A 258 -7.48 17.40 14.76
N SER A 259 -7.89 18.09 13.70
CA SER A 259 -9.32 18.13 13.31
C SER A 259 -9.85 16.75 12.88
N CYS A 260 -8.95 15.83 12.52
CA CYS A 260 -9.26 14.43 12.20
C CYS A 260 -9.20 13.50 13.42
N GLY A 261 -9.03 14.05 14.63
CA GLY A 261 -8.86 13.31 15.89
C GLY A 261 -7.41 13.30 16.39
N THR A 262 -7.12 12.51 17.43
CA THR A 262 -5.76 12.44 18.03
C THR A 262 -4.72 12.10 16.97
N ALA A 263 -3.70 12.95 16.83
CA ALA A 263 -2.62 12.75 15.87
C ALA A 263 -1.30 13.26 16.44
N SER A 264 -0.20 12.56 16.16
CA SER A 264 1.13 12.91 16.61
C SER A 264 2.20 12.28 15.72
N SER A 265 3.31 12.99 15.56
CA SER A 265 4.52 12.49 14.90
C SER A 265 5.45 11.90 15.94
N SER A 266 5.97 10.69 15.70
CA SER A 266 6.99 10.07 16.55
C SER A 266 8.41 10.35 16.05
N SER A 267 8.61 10.34 14.73
CA SER A 267 9.92 10.57 14.11
C SER A 267 9.78 10.92 12.63
N TYR A 268 10.86 11.40 12.03
CA TYR A 268 11.00 11.51 10.58
C TYR A 268 12.45 11.23 10.17
N ALA A 269 12.65 10.83 8.92
CA ALA A 269 13.96 10.57 8.35
C ALA A 269 14.00 10.98 6.87
N ASN A 270 15.12 11.60 6.47
CA ASN A 270 15.42 11.85 5.06
C ASN A 270 16.26 10.71 4.52
N THR A 271 16.02 10.32 3.27
CA THR A 271 16.77 9.26 2.59
C THR A 271 17.11 9.66 1.16
N ALA A 272 18.00 8.90 0.51
CA ALA A 272 18.16 8.95 -0.93
C ALA A 272 16.83 8.69 -1.66
N GLY A 273 16.67 9.26 -2.85
CA GLY A 273 15.43 9.19 -3.61
C GLY A 273 15.03 7.78 -4.04
N ASN A 274 16.02 6.93 -4.34
CA ASN A 274 15.82 5.57 -4.80
C ASN A 274 15.21 4.64 -3.75
N ILE A 275 15.24 5.01 -2.47
CA ILE A 275 14.59 4.26 -1.40
C ILE A 275 13.07 4.35 -1.59
N TYR A 276 12.43 3.20 -1.76
CA TYR A 276 10.99 3.07 -2.00
C TYR A 276 10.20 3.15 -0.71
N TYR A 277 10.68 2.44 0.31
CA TYR A 277 10.17 2.46 1.67
C TYR A 277 11.33 2.38 2.66
N ARG A 278 11.16 3.04 3.81
CA ARG A 278 12.05 2.94 4.97
C ARG A 278 11.24 2.48 6.18
N SER A 279 11.64 1.39 6.84
CA SER A 279 11.04 0.98 8.12
C SER A 279 11.42 1.95 9.25
N SER A 280 10.65 1.96 10.32
CA SER A 280 10.92 2.81 11.49
C SER A 280 12.30 2.52 12.12
N THR A 281 12.78 1.29 12.00
CA THR A 281 14.09 0.78 12.46
C THR A 281 15.24 1.07 11.49
N GLY A 282 14.96 1.62 10.30
CA GLY A 282 15.97 2.07 9.34
C GLY A 282 16.35 1.07 8.24
N SER A 283 15.58 0.00 8.05
CA SER A 283 15.73 -0.89 6.90
C SER A 283 15.02 -0.31 5.67
N TYR A 284 15.50 -0.64 4.48
CA TYR A 284 15.10 -0.08 3.20
C TYR A 284 14.51 -1.15 2.28
N LEU A 285 13.51 -0.76 1.50
CA LEU A 285 13.02 -1.50 0.32
C LEU A 285 13.29 -0.65 -0.93
N TYR A 286 13.56 -1.30 -2.06
CA TYR A 286 13.75 -0.64 -3.36
C TYR A 286 12.73 -1.11 -4.39
N ASP A 287 12.47 -0.25 -5.39
CA ASP A 287 11.67 -0.54 -6.58
C ASP A 287 12.32 0.15 -7.80
N ASN A 288 13.59 -0.16 -8.03
CA ASN A 288 14.44 0.56 -9.00
C ASN A 288 13.91 0.54 -10.45
N SER A 289 13.04 -0.42 -10.77
CA SER A 289 12.41 -0.56 -12.09
C SER A 289 10.96 -0.05 -12.14
N TYR A 290 10.47 0.56 -11.04
CA TYR A 290 9.11 1.08 -10.91
C TYR A 290 8.01 0.03 -11.13
N ILE A 291 8.32 -1.27 -10.98
CA ILE A 291 7.37 -2.36 -11.20
C ILE A 291 6.28 -2.31 -10.13
N ASN A 292 6.67 -2.22 -8.85
CA ASN A 292 5.71 -2.14 -7.76
C ASN A 292 4.92 -0.83 -7.84
N THR A 293 5.63 0.27 -8.07
CA THR A 293 5.09 1.62 -8.22
C THR A 293 3.97 1.65 -9.26
N ASN A 294 4.26 1.18 -10.49
CA ASN A 294 3.30 1.25 -11.58
C ASN A 294 2.10 0.30 -11.36
N CYS A 295 2.32 -0.87 -10.77
CA CYS A 295 1.25 -1.80 -10.40
C CYS A 295 0.29 -1.18 -9.38
N VAL A 296 0.82 -0.61 -8.29
CA VAL A 296 0.01 0.02 -7.23
C VAL A 296 -0.77 1.22 -7.78
N LEU A 297 -0.12 2.09 -8.56
CA LEU A 297 -0.79 3.23 -9.18
C LEU A 297 -1.90 2.79 -10.15
N THR A 298 -1.70 1.71 -10.90
CA THR A 298 -2.73 1.15 -11.79
C THR A 298 -3.93 0.65 -10.97
N THR A 299 -3.68 -0.13 -9.92
CA THR A 299 -4.71 -0.67 -9.02
C THR A 299 -5.54 0.43 -8.37
N PHE A 300 -4.94 1.57 -8.03
CA PHE A 300 -5.62 2.69 -7.38
C PHE A 300 -6.09 3.80 -8.35
N SER A 301 -5.86 3.65 -9.66
CA SER A 301 -6.08 4.72 -10.66
C SER A 301 -7.51 5.28 -10.68
N SER A 302 -8.51 4.43 -10.48
CA SER A 302 -9.93 4.80 -10.46
C SER A 302 -10.42 5.31 -9.10
N LEU A 303 -9.63 5.17 -8.04
CA LEU A 303 -10.03 5.50 -6.67
C LEU A 303 -9.87 7.01 -6.39
N SER A 304 -10.65 7.51 -5.44
CA SER A 304 -10.59 8.90 -4.98
C SER A 304 -11.18 9.07 -3.57
N GLY A 305 -10.78 10.13 -2.88
CA GLY A 305 -11.20 10.45 -1.52
C GLY A 305 -10.53 9.54 -0.49
N CYS A 306 -11.31 9.19 0.54
CA CYS A 306 -10.89 8.40 1.69
C CYS A 306 -11.54 7.02 1.71
N SER A 307 -12.05 6.54 0.56
CA SER A 307 -12.70 5.24 0.44
C SER A 307 -12.36 4.59 -0.91
N PRO A 308 -12.25 3.26 -0.99
CA PRO A 308 -12.46 2.29 0.10
C PRO A 308 -11.34 2.35 1.16
N THR A 309 -11.69 2.01 2.40
CA THR A 309 -10.76 1.70 3.48
C THR A 309 -11.24 0.36 4.08
N PRO A 310 -10.43 -0.72 4.09
CA PRO A 310 -9.05 -0.79 3.62
C PRO A 310 -8.89 -0.53 2.12
N ALA A 311 -7.71 -0.09 1.68
CA ALA A 311 -7.39 -0.03 0.26
C ALA A 311 -7.44 -1.44 -0.38
N PRO A 312 -7.74 -1.56 -1.69
CA PRO A 312 -7.70 -2.84 -2.38
C PRO A 312 -6.33 -3.51 -2.26
N SER A 313 -6.31 -4.85 -2.27
CA SER A 313 -5.06 -5.58 -2.12
C SER A 313 -4.10 -5.31 -3.28
N VAL A 314 -2.87 -4.97 -2.93
CA VAL A 314 -1.74 -4.85 -3.85
C VAL A 314 -0.70 -5.96 -3.62
N SER A 315 -1.06 -7.04 -2.94
CA SER A 315 -0.15 -8.18 -2.69
C SER A 315 0.31 -8.88 -3.98
N HIS A 316 -0.42 -8.71 -5.08
CA HIS A 316 -0.04 -9.20 -6.41
C HIS A 316 1.04 -8.33 -7.08
N CYS A 317 1.32 -7.14 -6.57
CA CYS A 317 2.36 -6.26 -7.09
C CYS A 317 3.74 -6.72 -6.60
N GLY A 318 4.52 -7.35 -7.49
CA GLY A 318 5.91 -7.75 -7.23
C GLY A 318 6.91 -6.60 -7.38
N GLY A 319 8.17 -6.96 -7.68
CA GLY A 319 9.22 -6.02 -8.10
C GLY A 319 10.00 -5.32 -6.98
N ILE A 320 9.70 -5.64 -5.71
CA ILE A 320 10.45 -5.12 -4.57
C ILE A 320 11.75 -5.91 -4.42
N SER A 321 12.87 -5.21 -4.27
CA SER A 321 14.22 -5.78 -4.17
C SER A 321 15.07 -5.08 -3.13
#